data_AF-A0A7V0SS06-F1
#
_entry.id   AF-A0A7V0SS06-F1
#
_cell.length_a   1.000
_cell.length_b   1.000
_cell.length_c   1.000
_cell.angle_alpha   90.00
_cell.angle_beta   90.00
_cell.angle_gamma   90.00
#
_symmetry.space_group_name_H-M   'P 1'
#
loop_
_entity.id
_entity.type
_entity.pdbx_description
1 polymer ?
#
loop_
_entity_poly.entity_id
_entity_poly.type
_entity_poly.pdbx_seq_one_letter_code
_entity_poly.pdbx_strand_id
1 'polypeptide(L)'
;MTFTEAKHEFDNKYGTATEYDCFLTEHLTFGRKTNFKKKNGQPNEQYYKWQFLYSIVQSGLFAKDYIGTEVQFPKGNKSSAPLKLDGAIFDDITWFDKYKDYHENGNNESLEWLREHLIVALEFKKEDNKNVADVWDKQLKAYLNESRRPFCLAVLYDTERLYLFRKHNNKFLRYSEEFNTKGEESKTKELALHLPDPYINLPTFEDLLEWTETFAIDRSKRAITDLDIISGVHSTQINDAMSSILRTMDKVGMVNQKGFE
;
A
#
# COMPACT_ATOMS: atom_id res chain seq x y z
N MET A 1 -0.97 19.87 -5.14
CA MET A 1 0.45 19.51 -5.06
C MET A 1 0.55 18.02 -5.30
N THR A 2 1.38 17.58 -6.24
CA THR A 2 1.62 16.14 -6.48
C THR A 2 2.61 15.57 -5.48
N PHE A 3 2.70 14.24 -5.36
CA PHE A 3 3.72 13.59 -4.54
C PHE A 3 5.14 14.06 -4.91
N THR A 4 5.46 14.12 -6.20
CA THR A 4 6.77 14.55 -6.69
C THR A 4 7.09 15.99 -6.31
N GLU A 5 6.12 16.90 -6.41
CA GLU A 5 6.28 18.30 -5.99
C GLU A 5 6.56 18.39 -4.48
N ALA A 6 5.79 17.67 -3.66
CA ALA A 6 5.98 17.63 -2.21
C ALA A 6 7.34 17.02 -1.81
N LYS A 7 7.78 15.98 -2.51
CA LYS A 7 9.12 15.39 -2.33
C LYS A 7 10.21 16.41 -2.61
N HIS A 8 10.12 17.13 -3.73
CA HIS A 8 11.09 18.17 -4.06
C HIS A 8 11.08 19.32 -3.06
N GLU A 9 9.91 19.72 -2.56
CA GLU A 9 9.82 20.69 -1.46
C GLU A 9 10.56 20.19 -0.21
N PHE A 10 10.35 18.92 0.17
CA PHE A 10 11.05 18.32 1.29
C PHE A 10 12.57 18.34 1.09
N ASP A 11 13.05 17.93 -0.08
CA ASP A 11 14.48 17.88 -0.40
C ASP A 11 15.11 19.27 -0.36
N ASN A 12 14.42 20.27 -0.90
CA ASN A 12 14.89 21.66 -0.88
C ASN A 12 14.97 22.21 0.54
N LYS A 13 14.00 21.86 1.39
CA LYS A 13 13.91 22.38 2.76
C LYS A 13 14.81 21.65 3.74
N TYR A 14 14.97 20.34 3.58
CA TYR A 14 15.60 19.46 4.58
C TYR A 14 16.79 18.66 4.07
N GLY A 15 17.15 18.72 2.78
CA GLY A 15 18.27 17.97 2.19
C GLY A 15 19.63 18.23 2.86
N THR A 16 19.81 19.40 3.48
CA THR A 16 21.02 19.73 4.26
C THR A 16 20.81 19.65 5.77
N ALA A 17 19.60 19.40 6.25
CA ALA A 17 19.30 19.30 7.67
C ALA A 17 19.97 18.08 8.30
N THR A 18 20.40 18.22 9.55
CA THR A 18 20.98 17.12 10.33
C THR A 18 19.95 16.50 11.25
N GLU A 19 19.04 17.32 11.78
CA GLU A 19 17.95 16.90 12.66
C GLU A 19 16.61 17.32 12.07
N TYR A 20 15.57 16.58 12.43
CA TYR A 20 14.21 16.83 11.99
C TYR A 20 13.23 16.60 13.14
N ASP A 21 12.30 17.53 13.30
CA ASP A 21 11.20 17.40 14.24
C ASP A 21 10.09 16.57 13.59
N CYS A 22 9.92 15.33 14.08
CA CYS A 22 8.96 14.37 13.56
C CYS A 22 7.52 14.89 13.76
N PHE A 23 6.78 15.04 12.65
CA PHE A 23 5.42 15.58 12.65
C PHE A 23 4.33 14.51 12.83
N LEU A 24 4.70 13.22 12.76
CA LEU A 24 3.84 12.07 13.05
C LEU A 24 4.28 11.41 14.36
N THR A 25 3.41 10.58 14.90
CA THR A 25 3.73 9.75 16.08
C THR A 25 4.82 8.75 15.76
N GLU A 26 5.74 8.56 16.70
CA GLU A 26 6.66 7.42 16.74
C GLU A 26 6.28 6.55 17.95
N HIS A 27 5.67 5.41 17.66
CA HIS A 27 5.04 4.55 18.67
C HIS A 27 3.99 5.36 19.46
N LEU A 28 4.14 5.50 20.79
CA LEU A 28 3.23 6.27 21.67
C LEU A 28 3.69 7.72 21.88
N THR A 29 4.75 8.18 21.20
CA THR A 29 5.37 9.48 21.47
C THR A 29 5.18 10.45 20.31
N PHE A 30 4.78 11.69 20.62
CA PHE A 30 4.75 12.82 19.68
C PHE A 30 6.00 13.69 19.81
N GLY A 31 6.32 14.45 18.76
CA GLY A 31 7.36 15.49 18.82
C GLY A 31 8.78 14.96 19.02
N ARG A 32 9.03 13.71 18.62
CA ARG A 32 10.39 13.17 18.60
C ARG A 32 11.25 13.93 17.62
N LYS A 33 12.56 13.93 17.87
CA LYS A 33 13.56 14.39 16.92
C LYS A 33 14.33 13.21 16.39
N THR A 34 14.62 13.22 15.10
CA THR A 34 15.45 12.20 14.45
C THR A 34 16.63 12.83 13.74
N ASN A 35 17.67 12.04 13.52
CA ASN A 35 18.83 12.46 12.76
C ASN A 35 18.69 11.97 11.31
N PHE A 36 19.01 12.83 10.34
CA PHE A 36 18.92 12.53 8.91
C PHE A 36 20.23 12.04 8.28
N LYS A 37 21.36 12.19 8.97
CA LYS A 37 22.68 11.91 8.41
C LYS A 37 23.36 10.73 9.10
N LYS A 38 24.22 10.06 8.37
CA LYS A 38 25.20 9.15 8.94
C LYS A 38 26.43 9.95 9.41
N LYS A 39 27.35 9.29 10.09
CA LYS A 39 28.67 9.87 10.47
C LYS A 39 29.46 10.42 9.27
N ASN A 40 29.23 9.89 8.06
CA ASN A 40 29.88 10.34 6.82
C ASN A 40 29.13 11.49 6.11
N GLY A 41 28.08 12.05 6.73
CA GLY A 41 27.30 13.16 6.18
C GLY A 41 26.23 12.79 5.15
N GLN A 42 26.18 11.53 4.69
CA GLN A 42 25.15 11.07 3.74
C GLN A 42 23.80 10.86 4.42
N PRO A 43 22.67 11.00 3.68
CA PRO A 43 21.34 10.65 4.18
C PRO A 43 21.29 9.21 4.72
N ASN A 44 20.58 9.04 5.83
CA ASN A 44 20.26 7.75 6.40
C ASN A 44 18.82 7.33 6.03
N GLU A 45 18.34 6.23 6.61
CA GLU A 45 17.00 5.70 6.31
C GLU A 45 15.88 6.61 6.81
N GLN A 46 16.09 7.30 7.93
CA GLN A 46 15.13 8.23 8.50
C GLN A 46 14.86 9.39 7.53
N TYR A 47 15.88 9.88 6.82
CA TYR A 47 15.68 10.89 5.77
C TYR A 47 14.62 10.43 4.75
N TYR A 48 14.78 9.23 4.18
CA TYR A 48 13.85 8.71 3.17
C TYR A 48 12.47 8.38 3.74
N LYS A 49 12.41 7.86 4.98
CA LYS A 49 11.14 7.68 5.71
C LYS A 49 10.37 8.99 5.81
N TRP A 50 11.01 10.04 6.32
CA TRP A 50 10.33 11.32 6.53
C TRP A 50 10.08 12.08 5.24
N GLN A 51 10.91 11.92 4.21
CA GLN A 51 10.66 12.42 2.85
C GLN A 51 9.36 11.83 2.29
N PHE A 52 9.20 10.51 2.34
CA PHE A 52 7.99 9.84 1.85
C PHE A 52 6.74 10.25 2.65
N LEU A 53 6.81 10.19 3.98
CA LEU A 53 5.69 10.55 4.87
C LEU A 53 5.25 12.00 4.68
N TYR A 54 6.21 12.93 4.54
CA TYR A 54 5.90 14.31 4.22
C TYR A 54 5.20 14.41 2.85
N SER A 55 5.72 13.70 1.85
CA SER A 55 5.22 13.76 0.47
C SER A 55 3.78 13.26 0.36
N ILE A 56 3.43 12.15 1.01
CA ILE A 56 2.04 11.64 0.99
C ILE A 56 1.05 12.57 1.73
N VAL A 57 1.51 13.27 2.77
CA VAL A 57 0.66 14.18 3.53
C VAL A 57 0.47 15.52 2.80
N GLN A 58 1.55 16.14 2.33
CA GLN A 58 1.46 17.45 1.65
C GLN A 58 0.82 17.36 0.26
N SER A 59 0.94 16.22 -0.41
CA SER A 59 0.22 15.99 -1.67
C SER A 59 -1.29 15.77 -1.47
N GLY A 60 -1.73 15.52 -0.24
CA GLY A 60 -3.13 15.24 0.08
C GLY A 60 -3.55 13.79 -0.17
N LEU A 61 -2.62 12.87 -0.46
CA LEU A 61 -2.92 11.44 -0.63
C LEU A 61 -3.44 10.81 0.67
N PHE A 62 -2.85 11.21 1.80
CA PHE A 62 -3.23 10.70 3.12
C PHE A 62 -3.21 11.83 4.16
N ALA A 63 -4.29 11.98 4.93
CA ALA A 63 -4.27 12.87 6.07
C ALA A 63 -3.43 12.29 7.21
N LYS A 64 -2.63 13.14 7.86
CA LYS A 64 -1.68 12.73 8.92
C LYS A 64 -2.34 12.00 10.10
N ASP A 65 -3.61 12.26 10.37
CA ASP A 65 -4.33 11.74 11.54
C ASP A 65 -4.58 10.23 11.44
N TYR A 66 -4.49 9.67 10.23
CA TYR A 66 -4.60 8.23 9.96
C TYR A 66 -3.25 7.48 10.01
N ILE A 67 -2.14 8.19 10.19
CA ILE A 67 -0.80 7.64 9.99
C ILE A 67 -0.05 7.50 11.31
N GLY A 68 0.44 6.31 11.59
CA GLY A 68 1.37 6.02 12.68
C GLY A 68 2.74 5.60 12.17
N THR A 69 3.80 5.90 12.90
CA THR A 69 5.14 5.36 12.62
C THR A 69 5.67 4.53 13.77
N GLU A 70 6.54 3.55 13.47
CA GLU A 70 7.08 2.61 14.46
C GLU A 70 5.98 1.83 15.22
N VAL A 71 4.90 1.47 14.49
CA VAL A 71 3.71 0.78 14.99
C VAL A 71 4.06 -0.69 15.26
N GLN A 72 3.66 -1.19 16.42
CA GLN A 72 4.03 -2.52 16.90
C GLN A 72 2.82 -3.43 17.11
N PHE A 73 2.87 -4.61 16.48
CA PHE A 73 1.95 -5.72 16.72
C PHE A 73 2.67 -6.87 17.45
N PRO A 74 2.01 -7.59 18.36
CA PRO A 74 2.63 -8.71 19.06
C PRO A 74 2.90 -9.88 18.11
N LYS A 75 4.02 -10.58 18.30
CA LYS A 75 4.23 -11.91 17.70
C LYS A 75 3.62 -12.98 18.61
N GLY A 76 3.13 -14.08 18.02
CA GLY A 76 2.34 -15.11 18.72
C GLY A 76 2.99 -15.80 19.93
N ASN A 77 4.29 -15.58 20.19
CA ASN A 77 4.99 -16.07 21.38
C ASN A 77 5.35 -14.90 22.31
N LYS A 78 5.07 -15.05 23.62
CA LYS A 78 5.36 -14.03 24.66
C LYS A 78 6.81 -13.54 24.72
N SER A 79 7.77 -14.32 24.23
CA SER A 79 9.20 -14.00 24.23
C SER A 79 9.71 -13.42 22.90
N SER A 80 8.86 -13.37 21.86
CA SER A 80 9.26 -12.85 20.56
C SER A 80 9.15 -11.34 20.52
N ALA A 81 10.19 -10.69 19.96
CA ALA A 81 10.14 -9.26 19.72
C ALA A 81 8.90 -8.91 18.86
N PRO A 82 8.16 -7.85 19.21
CA PRO A 82 7.02 -7.40 18.42
C PRO A 82 7.37 -7.21 16.95
N LEU A 83 6.39 -7.43 16.08
CA LEU A 83 6.48 -7.05 14.69
C LEU A 83 6.32 -5.52 14.61
N LYS A 84 7.39 -4.85 14.23
CA LYS A 84 7.46 -3.39 14.17
C LYS A 84 7.37 -2.96 12.70
N LEU A 85 6.32 -2.24 12.36
CA LEU A 85 6.14 -1.60 11.07
C LEU A 85 6.78 -0.21 11.15
N ASP A 86 7.57 0.17 10.15
CA ASP A 86 8.15 1.52 10.13
C ASP A 86 7.05 2.59 10.01
N GLY A 87 5.97 2.27 9.31
CA GLY A 87 4.74 3.05 9.30
C GLY A 87 3.49 2.22 9.00
N ALA A 88 2.34 2.74 9.40
CA ALA A 88 1.04 2.15 9.16
C ALA A 88 0.02 3.26 8.90
N ILE A 89 -0.94 2.98 8.03
CA ILE A 89 -2.09 3.84 7.77
C ILE A 89 -3.36 3.05 8.10
N PHE A 90 -4.25 3.68 8.86
CA PHE A 90 -5.54 3.14 9.26
C PHE A 90 -6.66 3.88 8.54
N ASP A 91 -7.85 3.29 8.48
CA ASP A 91 -9.03 3.94 7.89
C ASP A 91 -9.84 4.78 8.89
N ASP A 92 -9.49 4.77 10.17
CA ASP A 92 -10.18 5.50 11.23
C ASP A 92 -9.18 6.24 12.13
N ILE A 93 -9.46 7.53 12.40
CA ILE A 93 -8.60 8.44 13.17
C ILE A 93 -8.42 8.03 14.64
N THR A 94 -9.32 7.19 15.17
CA THR A 94 -9.27 6.69 16.54
C THR A 94 -8.22 5.59 16.74
N TRP A 95 -7.50 5.20 15.67
CA TRP A 95 -6.46 4.18 15.73
C TRP A 95 -5.43 4.45 16.83
N PHE A 96 -5.04 5.70 17.07
CA PHE A 96 -4.02 6.02 18.06
C PHE A 96 -4.51 5.74 19.49
N ASP A 97 -5.78 6.02 19.77
CA ASP A 97 -6.39 5.73 21.07
C ASP A 97 -6.46 4.22 21.31
N LYS A 98 -6.85 3.44 20.28
CA LYS A 98 -6.86 1.97 20.32
C LYS A 98 -5.44 1.40 20.49
N TYR A 99 -4.48 1.97 19.78
CA TYR A 99 -3.07 1.60 19.87
C TYR A 99 -2.51 1.85 21.27
N LYS A 100 -2.79 3.01 21.84
CA LYS A 100 -2.41 3.36 23.20
C LYS A 100 -3.06 2.44 24.24
N ASP A 101 -4.36 2.20 24.15
CA ASP A 101 -5.09 1.30 25.04
C ASP A 101 -4.51 -0.12 25.01
N TYR A 102 -4.17 -0.63 23.83
CA TYR A 102 -3.50 -1.93 23.72
C TYR A 102 -2.12 -1.96 24.41
N HIS A 103 -1.26 -0.98 24.14
CA HIS A 103 0.12 -0.98 24.66
C HIS A 103 0.21 -0.64 26.15
N GLU A 104 -0.73 0.13 26.69
CA GLU A 104 -0.75 0.51 28.11
C GLU A 104 -1.56 -0.49 28.96
N ASN A 105 -2.67 -1.02 28.45
CA ASN A 105 -3.61 -1.84 29.22
C ASN A 105 -3.67 -3.31 28.76
N GLY A 106 -3.03 -3.67 27.65
CA GLY A 106 -3.07 -5.04 27.11
C GLY A 106 -4.43 -5.43 26.53
N ASN A 107 -5.25 -4.47 26.09
CA ASN A 107 -6.60 -4.73 25.61
C ASN A 107 -6.59 -5.43 24.24
N ASN A 108 -6.95 -6.71 24.22
CA ASN A 108 -7.00 -7.51 23.00
C ASN A 108 -8.09 -7.07 22.02
N GLU A 109 -9.19 -6.44 22.49
CA GLU A 109 -10.21 -5.90 21.58
C GLU A 109 -9.66 -4.74 20.78
N SER A 110 -8.87 -3.87 21.42
CA SER A 110 -8.17 -2.78 20.74
C SER A 110 -7.13 -3.30 19.75
N LEU A 111 -6.45 -4.42 20.06
CA LEU A 111 -5.55 -5.08 19.12
C LEU A 111 -6.27 -5.63 17.88
N GLU A 112 -7.37 -6.35 18.06
CA GLU A 112 -8.13 -6.89 16.92
C GLU A 112 -8.73 -5.76 16.09
N TRP A 113 -9.22 -4.69 16.73
CA TRP A 113 -9.68 -3.49 16.02
C TRP A 113 -8.56 -2.90 15.13
N LEU A 114 -7.33 -2.75 15.65
CA LEU A 114 -6.21 -2.24 14.84
C LEU A 114 -5.93 -3.10 13.61
N ARG A 115 -6.06 -4.42 13.75
CA ARG A 115 -5.90 -5.36 12.64
C ARG A 115 -7.02 -5.26 11.61
N GLU A 116 -8.24 -5.02 12.06
CA GLU A 116 -9.41 -4.80 11.20
C GLU A 116 -9.39 -3.44 10.50
N HIS A 117 -8.63 -2.47 11.00
CA HIS A 117 -8.56 -1.10 10.49
C HIS A 117 -7.22 -0.76 9.79
N LEU A 118 -6.24 -1.68 9.77
CA LEU A 118 -4.97 -1.51 9.06
C LEU A 118 -5.16 -1.64 7.54
N ILE A 119 -5.01 -0.54 6.80
CA ILE A 119 -5.18 -0.50 5.34
C ILE A 119 -3.86 -0.41 4.57
N VAL A 120 -2.81 0.20 5.14
CA VAL A 120 -1.48 0.29 4.53
C VAL A 120 -0.38 -0.04 5.53
N ALA A 121 0.57 -0.88 5.13
CA ALA A 121 1.84 -1.11 5.83
C ALA A 121 3.01 -0.46 5.07
N LEU A 122 3.88 0.25 5.77
CA LEU A 122 5.01 0.99 5.21
C LEU A 122 6.33 0.42 5.73
N GLU A 123 7.30 0.27 4.84
CA GLU A 123 8.68 -0.13 5.14
C GLU A 123 9.65 0.78 4.39
N PHE A 124 10.72 1.23 5.07
CA PHE A 124 11.71 2.11 4.50
C PHE A 124 13.08 1.46 4.46
N LYS A 125 13.80 1.67 3.36
CA LYS A 125 15.16 1.18 3.17
C LYS A 125 16.04 2.25 2.53
N LYS A 126 17.36 2.05 2.68
CA LYS A 126 18.42 2.83 2.03
C LYS A 126 19.43 1.89 1.38
N GLU A 127 18.93 0.84 0.76
CA GLU A 127 19.69 -0.28 0.23
C GLU A 127 19.86 -0.23 -1.29
N ASP A 128 19.22 0.75 -1.93
CA ASP A 128 19.36 1.05 -3.35
C ASP A 128 19.03 -0.19 -4.20
N ASN A 129 17.86 -0.80 -3.95
CA ASN A 129 17.23 -1.96 -4.59
C ASN A 129 17.86 -3.36 -4.35
N LYS A 130 18.90 -3.47 -3.53
CA LYS A 130 19.67 -4.72 -3.42
C LYS A 130 18.92 -5.91 -2.82
N ASN A 131 17.96 -5.67 -1.92
CA ASN A 131 17.30 -6.75 -1.16
C ASN A 131 15.77 -6.70 -1.19
N VAL A 132 15.17 -6.15 -2.25
CA VAL A 132 13.69 -6.02 -2.35
C VAL A 132 12.98 -7.36 -2.13
N ALA A 133 13.50 -8.45 -2.68
CA ALA A 133 12.92 -9.78 -2.51
C ALA A 133 12.93 -10.27 -1.05
N ASP A 134 14.04 -10.03 -0.35
CA ASP A 134 14.19 -10.41 1.05
C ASP A 134 13.27 -9.58 1.95
N VAL A 135 13.18 -8.27 1.71
CA VAL A 135 12.27 -7.36 2.42
C VAL A 135 10.82 -7.75 2.17
N TRP A 136 10.47 -8.07 0.92
CA TRP A 136 9.14 -8.54 0.54
C TRP A 136 8.76 -9.83 1.29
N ASP A 137 9.59 -10.87 1.20
CA ASP A 137 9.27 -12.18 1.78
C ASP A 137 9.31 -12.20 3.31
N LYS A 138 10.27 -11.51 3.93
CA LYS A 138 10.53 -11.59 5.39
C LYS A 138 9.79 -10.53 6.20
N GLN A 139 9.48 -9.37 5.60
CA GLN A 139 8.92 -8.23 6.33
C GLN A 139 7.53 -7.86 5.82
N LEU A 140 7.41 -7.41 4.57
CA LEU A 140 6.13 -6.89 4.05
C LEU A 140 5.00 -7.93 4.07
N LYS A 141 5.27 -9.19 3.71
CA LYS A 141 4.27 -10.26 3.84
C LYS A 141 3.82 -10.47 5.28
N ALA A 142 4.72 -10.33 6.25
CA ALA A 142 4.35 -10.43 7.66
C ALA A 142 3.46 -9.25 8.06
N TYR A 143 3.80 -8.02 7.65
CA TYR A 143 2.97 -6.84 7.92
C TYR A 143 1.58 -6.94 7.31
N LEU A 144 1.50 -7.35 6.05
CA LEU A 144 0.24 -7.57 5.34
C LEU A 144 -0.65 -8.63 6.02
N ASN A 145 -0.03 -9.63 6.67
CA ASN A 145 -0.75 -10.65 7.42
C ASN A 145 -1.33 -10.16 8.75
N GLU A 146 -0.83 -9.06 9.31
CA GLU A 146 -1.45 -8.46 10.50
C GLU A 146 -2.81 -7.84 10.17
N SER A 147 -2.98 -7.27 8.98
CA SER A 147 -4.29 -6.77 8.55
C SER A 147 -5.26 -7.92 8.39
N ARG A 148 -6.45 -7.82 9.00
CA ARG A 148 -7.56 -8.77 8.84
C ARG A 148 -8.41 -8.49 7.61
N ARG A 149 -8.18 -7.36 6.94
CA ARG A 149 -8.93 -6.99 5.74
C ARG A 149 -8.65 -7.94 4.56
N PRO A 150 -9.62 -8.11 3.65
CA PRO A 150 -9.39 -8.80 2.39
C PRO A 150 -8.29 -8.14 1.58
N PHE A 151 -8.29 -6.81 1.54
CA PHE A 151 -7.29 -5.98 0.88
C PHE A 151 -6.40 -5.25 1.90
N CYS A 152 -5.09 -5.23 1.68
CA CYS A 152 -4.15 -4.36 2.39
C CYS A 152 -2.99 -4.01 1.46
N LEU A 153 -2.61 -2.74 1.41
CA LEU A 153 -1.48 -2.28 0.63
C LEU A 153 -0.20 -2.37 1.46
N ALA A 154 0.90 -2.76 0.82
CA ALA A 154 2.23 -2.63 1.38
C ALA A 154 3.09 -1.74 0.47
N VAL A 155 3.77 -0.79 1.08
CA VAL A 155 4.69 0.13 0.41
C VAL A 155 6.09 -0.13 0.93
N LEU A 156 7.01 -0.42 0.01
CA LEU A 156 8.44 -0.30 0.27
C LEU A 156 8.96 0.94 -0.46
N TYR A 157 9.57 1.83 0.30
CA TYR A 157 10.27 2.99 -0.23
C TYR A 157 11.77 2.85 0.05
N ASP A 158 12.54 2.55 -0.99
CA ASP A 158 13.98 2.30 -0.91
C ASP A 158 14.75 3.34 -1.71
N THR A 159 15.35 4.31 -1.02
CA THR A 159 16.17 5.34 -1.66
C THR A 159 15.44 5.99 -2.84
N GLU A 160 14.24 6.49 -2.58
CA GLU A 160 13.35 7.10 -3.58
C GLU A 160 12.68 6.15 -4.57
N ARG A 161 13.02 4.87 -4.58
CA ARG A 161 12.31 3.88 -5.39
C ARG A 161 11.07 3.38 -4.66
N LEU A 162 9.92 3.48 -5.32
CA LEU A 162 8.66 2.99 -4.80
C LEU A 162 8.42 1.55 -5.24
N TYR A 163 7.98 0.70 -4.32
CA TYR A 163 7.49 -0.63 -4.62
C TYR A 163 6.16 -0.84 -3.90
N LEU A 164 5.10 -1.02 -4.69
CA LEU A 164 3.75 -1.30 -4.22
C LEU A 164 3.41 -2.78 -4.30
N PHE A 165 2.88 -3.30 -3.21
CA PHE A 165 2.42 -4.67 -3.07
C PHE A 165 1.04 -4.69 -2.45
N ARG A 166 0.33 -5.80 -2.61
CA ARG A 166 -0.96 -6.00 -1.97
C ARG A 166 -1.10 -7.39 -1.38
N LYS A 167 -1.83 -7.47 -0.28
CA LYS A 167 -2.61 -8.65 0.07
C LYS A 167 -4.01 -8.45 -0.49
N HIS A 168 -4.51 -9.41 -1.26
CA HIS A 168 -5.91 -9.45 -1.68
C HIS A 168 -6.41 -10.89 -1.59
N ASN A 169 -7.43 -11.17 -0.77
CA ASN A 169 -7.98 -12.51 -0.57
C ASN A 169 -6.90 -13.57 -0.29
N ASN A 170 -5.97 -13.24 0.62
CA ASN A 170 -4.80 -14.05 1.01
C ASN A 170 -3.76 -14.31 -0.09
N LYS A 171 -3.86 -13.65 -1.25
CA LYS A 171 -2.80 -13.63 -2.26
C LYS A 171 -1.90 -12.41 -2.05
N PHE A 172 -0.60 -12.61 -2.22
CA PHE A 172 0.44 -11.60 -2.00
C PHE A 172 1.14 -11.32 -3.33
N LEU A 173 0.85 -10.16 -3.92
CA LEU A 173 1.26 -9.81 -5.28
C LEU A 173 1.81 -8.39 -5.34
N ARG A 174 2.39 -8.02 -6.48
CA ARG A 174 2.59 -6.60 -6.80
C ARG A 174 1.22 -5.95 -6.97
N TYR A 175 1.13 -4.69 -6.55
CA TYR A 175 -0.11 -3.94 -6.65
C TYR A 175 -0.51 -3.76 -8.12
N SER A 176 0.40 -3.21 -8.93
CA SER A 176 0.25 -3.10 -10.38
C SER A 176 0.48 -4.46 -11.04
N GLU A 177 -0.48 -4.90 -11.85
CA GLU A 177 -0.50 -6.27 -12.39
C GLU A 177 0.51 -6.54 -13.49
N GLU A 178 0.98 -5.51 -14.19
CA GLU A 178 2.06 -5.63 -15.17
C GLU A 178 3.35 -6.18 -14.56
N PHE A 179 3.48 -6.11 -13.23
CA PHE A 179 4.60 -6.68 -12.49
C PHE A 179 4.35 -8.11 -11.99
N ASN A 180 3.21 -8.72 -12.31
CA ASN A 180 2.83 -10.08 -11.95
C ASN A 180 2.85 -10.98 -13.20
N THR A 181 3.97 -11.66 -13.46
CA THR A 181 4.20 -12.40 -14.73
C THR A 181 3.15 -13.49 -15.02
N LYS A 182 2.53 -14.05 -13.97
CA LYS A 182 1.45 -15.06 -14.08
C LYS A 182 0.11 -14.53 -13.55
N GLY A 183 -0.06 -13.21 -13.50
CA GLY A 183 -1.23 -12.56 -12.91
C GLY A 183 -1.46 -13.02 -11.47
N GLU A 184 -2.70 -13.37 -11.16
CA GLU A 184 -3.14 -13.84 -9.84
C GLU A 184 -2.52 -15.16 -9.36
N GLU A 185 -1.87 -15.92 -10.26
CA GLU A 185 -1.17 -17.17 -9.92
C GLU A 185 0.35 -16.96 -9.73
N SER A 186 0.81 -15.71 -9.73
CA SER A 186 2.22 -15.38 -9.49
C SER A 186 2.62 -15.72 -8.05
N LYS A 187 3.79 -16.34 -7.90
CA LYS A 187 4.47 -16.48 -6.61
C LYS A 187 5.62 -15.48 -6.58
N THR A 188 6.35 -15.40 -5.46
CA THR A 188 7.43 -14.41 -5.30
C THR A 188 8.42 -14.37 -6.47
N LYS A 189 8.77 -15.53 -7.04
CA LYS A 189 9.75 -15.61 -8.14
C LYS A 189 9.23 -15.06 -9.46
N GLU A 190 7.92 -14.97 -9.63
CA GLU A 190 7.24 -14.44 -10.82
C GLU A 190 6.84 -12.97 -10.68
N LEU A 191 7.15 -12.34 -9.54
CA LEU A 191 6.98 -10.91 -9.34
C LEU A 191 8.19 -10.14 -9.91
N ALA A 192 7.93 -9.05 -10.62
CA ALA A 192 8.97 -8.16 -11.14
C ALA A 192 9.51 -7.25 -10.02
N LEU A 193 10.23 -7.83 -9.05
CA LEU A 193 10.75 -7.15 -7.86
C LEU A 193 11.91 -6.19 -8.14
N HIS A 194 12.50 -6.26 -9.34
CA HIS A 194 13.59 -5.38 -9.75
C HIS A 194 13.08 -4.04 -10.30
N LEU A 195 11.79 -3.94 -10.65
CA LEU A 195 11.19 -2.75 -11.25
C LEU A 195 10.42 -1.95 -10.19
N PRO A 196 10.74 -0.66 -9.99
CA PRO A 196 9.96 0.21 -9.13
C PRO A 196 8.65 0.63 -9.80
N ASP A 197 7.65 0.96 -8.99
CA ASP A 197 6.41 1.59 -9.42
C ASP A 197 6.62 3.11 -9.62
N PRO A 198 5.95 3.71 -10.61
CA PRO A 198 5.78 5.17 -10.68
C PRO A 198 5.00 5.71 -9.46
N TYR A 199 5.32 6.92 -8.99
CA TYR A 199 4.59 7.52 -7.87
C TYR A 199 3.11 7.80 -8.17
N ILE A 200 2.73 7.95 -9.44
CA ILE A 200 1.32 8.10 -9.86
C ILE A 200 0.49 6.85 -9.57
N ASN A 201 1.13 5.70 -9.35
CA ASN A 201 0.43 4.46 -9.00
C ASN A 201 0.10 4.38 -7.49
N LEU A 202 0.51 5.36 -6.67
CA LEU A 202 0.05 5.42 -5.27
C LEU A 202 -1.47 5.63 -5.27
N PRO A 203 -2.25 4.68 -4.71
CA PRO A 203 -3.69 4.87 -4.60
C PRO A 203 -4.01 5.98 -3.60
N THR A 204 -5.13 6.65 -3.81
CA THR A 204 -5.68 7.60 -2.85
C THR A 204 -6.25 6.88 -1.64
N PHE A 205 -6.53 7.62 -0.57
CA PHE A 205 -7.20 7.05 0.60
C PHE A 205 -8.58 6.49 0.23
N GLU A 206 -9.34 7.21 -0.61
CA GLU A 206 -10.66 6.79 -1.07
C GLU A 206 -10.61 5.49 -1.88
N ASP A 207 -9.65 5.35 -2.81
CA ASP A 207 -9.47 4.12 -3.60
C ASP A 207 -9.26 2.90 -2.68
N LEU A 208 -8.46 3.07 -1.61
CA LEU A 208 -8.20 2.02 -0.63
C LEU A 208 -9.43 1.68 0.20
N LEU A 209 -10.27 2.66 0.54
CA LEU A 209 -11.54 2.39 1.22
C LEU A 209 -12.47 1.57 0.34
N GLU A 210 -12.62 1.94 -0.94
CA GLU A 210 -13.48 1.19 -1.87
C GLU A 210 -13.06 -0.27 -2.03
N TRP A 211 -11.76 -0.57 -2.03
CA TRP A 211 -11.26 -1.95 -2.15
C TRP A 211 -11.27 -2.72 -0.83
N THR A 212 -11.38 -2.03 0.30
CA THR A 212 -11.45 -2.66 1.62
C THR A 212 -12.88 -2.87 2.11
N GLU A 213 -13.83 -2.16 1.53
CA GLU A 213 -15.24 -2.29 1.86
C GLU A 213 -15.93 -3.47 1.15
N THR A 214 -16.68 -4.24 1.93
CA THR A 214 -17.60 -5.29 1.48
C THR A 214 -18.99 -4.73 1.12
N PHE A 215 -19.10 -3.48 0.68
CA PHE A 215 -20.42 -2.96 0.26
C PHE A 215 -20.83 -3.50 -1.10
N ALA A 216 -22.12 -3.80 -1.24
CA ALA A 216 -22.74 -4.02 -2.52
C ALA A 216 -22.62 -2.74 -3.35
N ILE A 217 -21.72 -2.74 -4.33
CA ILE A 217 -21.46 -1.61 -5.22
C ILE A 217 -22.79 -1.23 -5.91
N ASP A 218 -23.33 -0.06 -5.57
CA ASP A 218 -24.43 0.55 -6.31
C ASP A 218 -23.90 1.12 -7.64
N ARG A 219 -23.98 0.31 -8.69
CA ARG A 219 -23.48 0.65 -10.03
C ARG A 219 -24.33 1.69 -10.75
N SER A 220 -25.45 2.13 -10.17
CA SER A 220 -26.40 3.03 -10.84
C SER A 220 -25.91 4.48 -10.98
N LYS A 221 -24.83 4.85 -10.28
CA LYS A 221 -24.32 6.23 -10.18
C LYS A 221 -22.92 6.46 -10.77
N ARG A 222 -22.29 5.46 -11.37
CA ARG A 222 -20.92 5.58 -11.91
C ARG A 222 -20.84 6.53 -13.10
N ALA A 223 -19.85 7.42 -13.08
CA ALA A 223 -19.45 8.30 -14.16
C ALA A 223 -18.24 7.73 -14.94
N ILE A 224 -17.95 8.31 -16.12
CA ILE A 224 -16.82 7.89 -16.98
C ILE A 224 -15.46 8.06 -16.26
N THR A 225 -15.38 8.97 -15.30
CA THR A 225 -14.20 9.22 -14.46
C THR A 225 -13.95 8.13 -13.42
N ASP A 226 -14.95 7.32 -13.12
CA ASP A 226 -14.89 6.24 -12.12
C ASP A 226 -14.51 4.90 -12.77
N LEU A 227 -14.12 4.95 -14.05
CA LEU A 227 -13.54 3.82 -14.76
C LEU A 227 -12.05 3.75 -14.39
N ASP A 228 -11.62 2.59 -13.89
CA ASP A 228 -10.22 2.29 -13.68
C ASP A 228 -9.40 2.65 -14.93
N ILE A 229 -8.25 3.30 -14.72
CA ILE A 229 -7.25 3.45 -15.78
C ILE A 229 -6.88 2.04 -16.21
N ILE A 230 -7.08 1.73 -17.50
CA ILE A 230 -6.77 0.43 -18.05
C ILE A 230 -5.26 0.16 -17.92
N SER A 231 -4.85 -0.44 -16.80
CA SER A 231 -3.63 -1.21 -16.69
C SER A 231 -3.87 -2.58 -17.33
N GLY A 232 -2.80 -3.29 -17.72
CA GLY A 232 -2.85 -4.45 -18.63
C GLY A 232 -3.85 -5.57 -18.27
N VAL A 233 -4.34 -5.60 -17.04
CA VAL A 233 -5.42 -6.43 -16.46
C VAL A 233 -6.71 -6.40 -17.24
N HIS A 234 -7.16 -5.21 -17.65
CA HIS A 234 -8.43 -5.12 -18.32
C HIS A 234 -8.35 -5.76 -19.71
N SER A 235 -7.16 -5.97 -20.28
CA SER A 235 -7.05 -6.59 -21.61
C SER A 235 -7.58 -8.03 -21.64
N THR A 236 -7.32 -8.85 -20.63
CA THR A 236 -7.77 -10.25 -20.59
C THR A 236 -9.25 -10.35 -20.26
N GLN A 237 -9.73 -9.62 -19.24
CA GLN A 237 -11.16 -9.57 -18.92
C GLN A 237 -11.98 -8.93 -20.04
N ILE A 238 -11.47 -7.89 -20.72
CA ILE A 238 -12.10 -7.31 -21.91
C ILE A 238 -12.04 -8.30 -23.07
N ASN A 239 -10.93 -9.02 -23.29
CA ASN A 239 -10.84 -10.03 -24.34
C ASN A 239 -11.81 -11.18 -24.11
N ASP A 240 -11.99 -11.62 -22.87
CA ASP A 240 -12.93 -12.68 -22.51
C ASP A 240 -14.38 -12.19 -22.63
N ALA A 241 -14.67 -10.97 -22.16
CA ALA A 241 -15.98 -10.34 -22.33
C ALA A 241 -16.32 -10.11 -23.81
N MET A 242 -15.39 -9.59 -24.60
CA MET A 242 -15.50 -9.43 -26.06
C MET A 242 -15.70 -10.76 -26.75
N SER A 243 -14.93 -11.79 -26.39
CA SER A 243 -15.07 -13.14 -26.94
C SER A 243 -16.44 -13.74 -26.61
N SER A 244 -16.96 -13.49 -25.41
CA SER A 244 -18.30 -13.91 -24.98
C SER A 244 -19.41 -13.17 -25.75
N ILE A 245 -19.26 -11.85 -25.95
CA ILE A 245 -20.18 -11.04 -26.77
C ILE A 245 -20.17 -11.54 -28.22
N LEU A 246 -19.00 -11.73 -28.81
CA LEU A 246 -18.85 -12.25 -30.18
C LEU A 246 -19.50 -13.62 -30.34
N ARG A 247 -19.25 -14.56 -29.43
CA ARG A 247 -19.90 -15.88 -29.45
C ARG A 247 -21.41 -15.80 -29.29
N THR A 248 -21.90 -14.86 -28.50
CA THR A 248 -23.34 -14.64 -28.31
C THR A 248 -23.96 -14.02 -29.57
N MET A 249 -23.28 -13.05 -30.20
CA MET A 249 -23.70 -12.46 -31.47
C MET A 249 -23.73 -13.49 -32.59
N ASP A 250 -22.72 -14.36 -32.72
CA ASP A 250 -22.70 -15.46 -33.68
C ASP A 250 -23.86 -16.43 -33.42
N LYS A 251 -24.13 -16.76 -32.15
CA LYS A 251 -25.25 -17.63 -31.77
C LYS A 251 -26.61 -17.03 -32.11
N VAL A 252 -26.79 -15.72 -31.96
CA VAL A 252 -28.04 -15.01 -32.30
C VAL A 252 -28.14 -14.82 -33.82
N GLY A 253 -27.02 -14.62 -34.52
CA GLY A 253 -26.93 -14.55 -35.98
C GLY A 253 -27.27 -15.87 -36.68
N MET A 254 -26.93 -17.01 -36.08
CA MET A 254 -27.31 -18.35 -36.58
C MET A 254 -28.82 -18.61 -36.55
N VAL A 255 -29.61 -17.87 -35.76
CA VAL A 255 -31.08 -18.04 -35.72
C VAL A 255 -31.77 -17.44 -36.96
N ASN A 256 -31.08 -16.57 -37.70
CA ASN A 256 -31.60 -15.93 -38.92
C ASN A 256 -31.28 -16.68 -40.23
N GLN A 257 -30.51 -17.77 -40.18
CA GLN A 257 -30.36 -18.65 -41.34
C GLN A 257 -31.46 -19.71 -41.35
N LYS A 258 -32.69 -19.30 -41.71
CA LYS A 258 -33.62 -20.25 -42.34
C LYS A 258 -32.98 -20.65 -43.66
N GLY A 259 -32.49 -21.89 -43.74
CA GLY A 259 -32.12 -22.50 -45.02
C GLY A 259 -33.29 -22.37 -45.98
N PHE A 260 -33.03 -21.82 -47.16
CA PHE A 260 -33.94 -21.94 -48.28
C PHE A 260 -34.02 -23.44 -48.62
N GLU A 261 -35.22 -24.04 -48.48
CA GLU A 261 -35.59 -25.28 -49.18
C GLU A 261 -35.69 -25.02 -50.68
#